data_AF-A0A5E7MX85-F1
#
_entry.id   AF-A0A5E7MX85-F1
#
_cell.length_a   1.000
_cell.length_b   1.000
_cell.length_c   1.000
_cell.angle_alpha   90.00
_cell.angle_beta   90.00
_cell.angle_gamma   90.00
#
_symmetry.space_group_name_H-M   'P 1'
#
loop_
_entity.id
_entity.type
_entity.pdbx_description
1 polymer ?
#
loop_
_entity_poly.entity_id
_entity_poly.type
_entity_poly.pdbx_seq_one_letter_code
_entity_poly.pdbx_strand_id
1 'polypeptide(L)'
;MYGFFEDPYRVLKLSCVLLIGGLFALIIGAVLAYGYDAYLSLPSLVMAHALTILGPTAIKLGYVMRLLSINRLRRNPVTTQRGFTG
;
A
#
# COMPACT_ATOMS: atom_id res chain seq x y z
N MET A 1 -8.23 11.20 -15.90
CA MET A 1 -7.56 11.10 -14.58
C MET A 1 -7.26 9.66 -14.11
N TYR A 2 -7.71 8.60 -14.80
CA TYR A 2 -7.45 7.20 -14.39
C TYR A 2 -6.18 6.56 -14.97
N GLY A 3 -5.44 7.25 -15.85
CA GLY A 3 -4.27 6.66 -16.52
C GLY A 3 -3.11 6.26 -15.60
N PHE A 4 -3.12 6.73 -14.34
CA PHE A 4 -2.15 6.27 -13.35
C PHE A 4 -2.35 4.78 -12.97
N PHE A 5 -3.58 4.26 -13.05
CA PHE A 5 -3.93 2.88 -12.71
C PHE A 5 -4.00 1.93 -13.93
N GLU A 6 -3.75 2.45 -15.13
CA GLU A 6 -3.70 1.64 -16.36
C GLU A 6 -2.40 0.86 -16.45
N ASP A 7 -1.28 1.46 -16.05
CA ASP A 7 0.02 0.79 -16.03
C ASP A 7 0.15 -0.10 -14.77
N PRO A 8 0.18 -1.43 -14.92
CA PRO A 8 0.34 -2.34 -13.78
C PRO A 8 1.64 -2.08 -13.00
N TYR A 9 2.73 -1.67 -13.64
CA TYR A 9 3.99 -1.40 -12.93
C TYR A 9 3.90 -0.18 -12.00
N ARG A 10 3.16 0.87 -12.39
CA ARG A 10 2.89 2.02 -11.51
C ARG A 10 2.05 1.63 -10.31
N VAL A 11 1.02 0.81 -10.51
CA VAL A 11 0.18 0.29 -9.42
C VAL A 11 1.01 -0.57 -8.47
N LEU A 12 1.93 -1.39 -9.00
CA LEU A 12 2.85 -2.19 -8.18
C LEU A 12 3.78 -1.31 -7.34
N LYS A 13 4.33 -0.23 -7.91
CA LYS A 13 5.18 0.71 -7.16
C LYS A 13 4.38 1.40 -6.03
N LEU A 14 3.17 1.87 -6.33
CA LEU A 14 2.27 2.47 -5.33
C LEU A 14 1.93 1.47 -4.22
N SER A 15 1.68 0.20 -4.57
CA SER A 15 1.39 -0.85 -3.62
C SER A 15 2.55 -1.06 -2.62
N CYS A 16 3.79 -0.99 -3.10
CA CYS A 16 4.97 -1.13 -2.27
C CYS A 16 5.13 0.05 -1.29
N VAL A 17 4.90 1.27 -1.78
CA VAL A 17 4.88 2.48 -0.95
C VAL A 17 3.80 2.40 0.13
N LEU A 18 2.59 1.93 -0.20
CA LEU A 18 1.51 1.75 0.77
C LEU A 18 1.83 0.66 1.80
N LEU A 19 2.46 -0.44 1.39
CA LEU A 19 2.87 -1.51 2.30
C LEU A 19 3.92 -1.03 3.30
N ILE A 20 5.00 -0.40 2.80
CA ILE A 20 6.11 0.07 3.64
C ILE A 20 5.66 1.25 4.50
N GLY A 21 5.01 2.25 3.89
CA GLY A 21 4.50 3.42 4.60
C GLY A 21 3.45 3.04 5.64
N GLY A 22 2.53 2.13 5.31
CA GLY A 22 1.53 1.62 6.24
C GLY A 22 2.15 0.84 7.40
N LEU A 23 3.22 0.08 7.16
CA LEU A 23 3.96 -0.62 8.21
C LEU A 23 4.65 0.36 9.17
N PHE A 24 5.36 1.36 8.64
CA PHE A 24 5.99 2.38 9.47
C PHE A 24 4.95 3.18 10.27
N ALA A 25 3.87 3.61 9.62
CA ALA A 25 2.76 4.28 10.28
C ALA A 25 2.16 3.43 11.42
N LEU A 26 1.91 2.14 11.17
CA LEU A 26 1.38 1.23 12.19
C LEU A 26 2.34 1.08 13.37
N ILE A 27 3.63 0.88 13.13
CA ILE A 27 4.63 0.73 14.19
C ILE A 27 4.71 2.01 15.03
N ILE A 28 4.85 3.17 14.37
CA ILE A 28 4.93 4.47 15.05
C ILE A 28 3.65 4.73 15.85
N GLY A 29 2.48 4.48 15.26
CA GLY A 29 1.18 4.66 15.90
C GLY A 29 1.02 3.76 17.12
N ALA A 30 1.40 2.49 17.01
CA ALA A 30 1.28 1.53 18.11
C ALA A 30 2.22 1.89 19.27
N VAL A 31 3.46 2.27 18.97
CA VAL A 31 4.43 2.71 19.99
C VAL A 31 3.96 3.98 20.69
N LEU A 32 3.47 4.98 19.96
CA LEU A 32 2.99 6.23 20.55
C LEU A 32 1.69 6.04 21.34
N ALA A 33 0.73 5.28 20.81
CA ALA A 33 -0.60 5.14 21.40
C ALA A 33 -0.61 4.23 22.64
N TYR A 34 0.27 3.24 22.72
CA TYR A 34 0.28 2.26 23.82
C TYR A 34 1.56 2.29 24.67
N GLY A 35 2.67 2.81 24.14
CA GLY A 35 3.95 2.82 24.85
C GLY A 35 4.34 4.17 25.45
N TYR A 36 3.80 5.28 24.91
CA TYR A 36 4.17 6.64 25.33
C TYR A 36 2.93 7.51 25.66
N ASP A 37 1.80 6.88 25.91
CA ASP A 37 0.51 7.51 26.18
C ASP A 37 0.57 8.52 27.34
N ALA A 38 1.28 8.18 28.42
CA ALA A 38 1.44 9.02 29.60
C ALA A 38 2.17 10.36 29.34
N TYR A 39 2.90 10.48 28.24
CA TYR A 39 3.69 11.67 27.89
C TYR A 39 3.08 12.47 26.73
N LEU A 40 1.98 11.98 26.13
CA LEU A 40 1.30 12.64 25.01
C LEU A 40 0.12 13.49 25.50
N SER A 41 -0.11 14.63 24.84
CA SER A 41 -1.35 15.39 25.02
C SER A 41 -2.52 14.66 24.35
N LEU A 42 -3.76 14.97 24.77
CA LEU A 42 -4.95 14.33 24.19
C LEU A 42 -5.00 14.40 22.65
N PRO A 43 -4.73 15.55 21.99
CA PRO A 43 -4.75 15.61 20.52
C PRO A 43 -3.69 14.71 19.87
N SER A 44 -2.47 14.64 20.42
CA SER A 44 -1.42 13.79 19.85
C SER A 44 -1.72 12.31 20.07
N LEU A 45 -2.33 11.94 21.21
CA LEU A 45 -2.76 10.58 21.48
C LEU A 45 -3.86 10.12 20.50
N VAL A 46 -4.83 11.00 20.18
CA VAL A 46 -5.83 10.73 19.14
C VAL A 46 -5.17 10.52 17.78
N MET A 47 -4.17 11.34 17.42
CA MET A 47 -3.43 11.14 16.17
C MET A 47 -2.64 9.83 16.15
N ALA A 48 -2.06 9.42 17.28
CA ALA A 48 -1.38 8.14 17.41
C ALA A 48 -2.34 6.96 17.18
N HIS A 49 -3.54 6.98 17.77
CA HIS A 49 -4.59 5.99 17.50
C HIS A 49 -5.13 6.05 16.08
N ALA A 50 -5.27 7.25 15.49
CA ALA A 50 -5.64 7.36 14.08
C ALA A 50 -4.61 6.66 13.19
N LEU A 51 -3.32 6.76 13.53
CA LEU A 51 -2.24 6.10 12.80
C LEU A 51 -2.28 4.57 12.92
N THR A 52 -2.76 4.02 14.05
CA THR A 52 -2.98 2.56 14.19
C THR A 52 -4.18 2.05 13.39
N ILE A 53 -5.09 2.93 12.95
CA ILE A 53 -6.17 2.59 12.01
C ILE A 53 -5.71 2.78 10.56
N LEU A 54 -5.01 3.88 10.28
CA LEU A 54 -4.51 4.21 8.94
C LEU A 54 -3.40 3.26 8.47
N GLY A 55 -2.54 2.77 9.36
CA GLY A 55 -1.47 1.82 9.02
C GLY A 55 -1.98 0.50 8.44
N PRO A 56 -2.83 -0.28 9.15
CA PRO A 56 -3.37 -1.54 8.66
C PRO A 56 -4.25 -1.37 7.42
N THR A 57 -4.98 -0.27 7.32
CA THR A 57 -5.80 0.02 6.13
C THR A 57 -4.92 0.29 4.90
N ALA A 58 -3.83 1.07 5.05
CA ALA A 58 -2.84 1.26 3.99
C ALA A 58 -2.17 -0.05 3.58
N ILE A 59 -1.78 -0.91 4.53
CA ILE A 59 -1.21 -2.24 4.26
C ILE A 59 -2.20 -3.10 3.47
N LYS A 60 -3.47 -3.17 3.90
CA LYS A 60 -4.51 -3.97 3.25
C LYS A 60 -4.75 -3.49 1.81
N LEU A 61 -4.86 -2.18 1.60
CA LEU A 61 -5.02 -1.60 0.26
C LEU A 61 -3.79 -1.87 -0.62
N GLY A 62 -2.58 -1.67 -0.10
CA GLY A 62 -1.34 -1.98 -0.78
C GLY A 62 -1.27 -3.46 -1.20
N TYR A 63 -1.62 -4.38 -0.31
CA TYR A 63 -1.65 -5.81 -0.62
C TYR A 63 -2.63 -6.15 -1.77
N VAL A 64 -3.86 -5.62 -1.72
CA VAL A 64 -4.85 -5.82 -2.80
C VAL A 64 -4.36 -5.23 -4.13
N MET A 65 -3.74 -4.04 -4.11
CA MET A 65 -3.15 -3.44 -5.31
C MET A 65 -2.02 -4.28 -5.89
N ARG A 66 -1.16 -4.85 -5.04
CA ARG A 66 -0.07 -5.75 -5.43
C ARG A 66 -0.62 -7.01 -6.11
N LEU A 67 -1.61 -7.65 -5.50
CA LEU A 67 -2.30 -8.82 -6.06
C LEU A 67 -2.94 -8.51 -7.41
N LEU A 68 -3.67 -7.40 -7.50
CA LEU A 68 -4.33 -6.95 -8.73
C LEU A 68 -3.31 -6.70 -9.84
N SER A 69 -2.21 -6.00 -9.53
CA SER A 69 -1.14 -5.74 -10.49
C SER A 69 -0.49 -7.03 -11.00
N ILE A 70 -0.16 -7.95 -10.10
CA ILE A 70 0.43 -9.25 -10.48
C ILE A 70 -0.57 -10.06 -11.31
N ASN A 71 -1.86 -10.03 -10.98
CA ASN A 71 -2.90 -10.69 -11.77
C ASN A 71 -2.99 -10.12 -13.19
N ARG A 72 -2.94 -8.80 -13.34
CA ARG A 72 -2.91 -8.12 -14.65
C ARG A 72 -1.67 -8.47 -15.46
N LEU A 73 -0.49 -8.45 -14.86
CA LEU A 73 0.77 -8.85 -15.52
C LEU A 73 0.75 -10.31 -15.96
N ARG A 74 0.17 -11.21 -15.16
CA ARG A 74 0.00 -12.63 -15.53
C ARG A 74 -1.01 -12.86 -16.65
N ARG A 75 -2.02 -11.99 -16.78
CA ARG A 75 -3.07 -12.09 -17.82
C ARG A 75 -2.72 -11.38 -19.12
N ASN A 76 -1.77 -10.45 -19.08
CA ASN A 76 -1.13 -9.86 -20.26
C ASN A 76 0.34 -10.34 -20.38
N PRO A 77 0.60 -11.66 -20.47
CA PRO A 77 1.87 -12.10 -21.02
C PRO A 77 1.85 -11.62 -22.47
N VAL A 78 2.88 -10.90 -22.87
CA VAL A 78 2.97 -10.30 -24.19
C VAL A 78 2.51 -11.27 -25.28
N THR A 79 1.75 -10.71 -26.22
CA THR A 79 1.54 -11.13 -27.62
C THR A 79 2.87 -11.37 -28.37
N THR A 80 3.83 -12.09 -27.79
CA THR A 80 5.19 -12.39 -28.32
C THR A 80 5.21 -13.67 -29.15
N GLN A 81 4.06 -14.18 -29.61
CA GLN A 81 3.98 -15.45 -30.33
C GLN A 81 3.28 -15.43 -31.70
N ARG A 82 2.86 -14.28 -32.26
CA ARG A 82 2.09 -14.27 -33.53
C ARG A 82 2.51 -13.25 -34.60
N GLY A 83 3.77 -12.84 -34.63
CA GLY A 83 4.30 -11.93 -35.67
C GLY A 83 5.49 -12.46 -36.49
N PHE A 84 5.96 -13.69 -36.27
CA PHE A 84 7.15 -14.25 -36.92
C PHE A 84 6.88 -15.60 -37.59
N THR A 85 5.68 -15.75 -38.13
CA THR A 85 5.34 -16.81 -39.10
C THR A 85 4.56 -16.15 -40.23
N GLY A 86 5.29 -15.71 -41.25
CA GLY A 86 4.78 -15.08 -42.46
C GLY A 86 5.93 -14.84 -43.41
#